data_AF-X1VF08-F1
#
_entry.id   AF-X1VF08-F1
#
_cell.length_a   1.000
_cell.length_b   1.000
_cell.length_c   1.000
_cell.angle_alpha   90.00
_cell.angle_beta   90.00
_cell.angle_gamma   90.00
#
_symmetry.space_group_name_H-M   'P 1'
#
loop_
_entity.id
_entity.type
_entity.pdbx_description
1 polymer ?
#
loop_
_entity_poly.entity_id
_entity_poly.type
_entity_poly.pdbx_seq_one_letter_code
_entity_poly.pdbx_strand_id
1 'polypeptide(L)'
;MNTIEKFSIVRISEEGENDTEDVVAREFSLTIILNNQELVTLLCSPTDLEYLAIGFLFSEGLLKGKDEIKKLVLDTKRGVVRVETEEKGELARDVLFKRLITSG
;
A
#
# COMPACT_ATOMS: atom_id res chain seq x y z
N MET A 1 -10.01 -8.27 -4.15
CA MET A 1 -9.02 -9.38 -4.07
C MET A 1 -9.23 -10.10 -2.75
N ASN A 2 -8.79 -11.36 -2.60
CA ASN A 2 -8.88 -12.03 -1.30
C ASN A 2 -7.87 -11.39 -0.31
N THR A 3 -8.32 -11.08 0.91
CA THR A 3 -7.53 -10.42 1.97
C THR A 3 -6.88 -11.39 2.94
N ILE A 4 -7.25 -12.65 2.87
CA ILE A 4 -6.77 -13.71 3.74
C ILE A 4 -6.29 -14.90 2.91
N GLU A 5 -5.40 -15.71 3.47
CA GLU A 5 -4.99 -16.99 2.91
C GLU A 5 -4.96 -18.07 3.98
N LYS A 6 -5.08 -19.33 3.56
CA LYS A 6 -4.95 -20.46 4.47
C LYS A 6 -3.51 -20.92 4.48
N PHE A 7 -2.97 -21.12 5.68
CA PHE A 7 -1.60 -21.57 5.87
C PHE A 7 -1.58 -22.83 6.74
N SER A 8 -0.82 -23.85 6.32
CA SER A 8 -0.63 -25.05 7.12
C SER A 8 0.31 -24.75 8.28
N ILE A 9 -0.15 -25.01 9.50
CA ILE A 9 0.59 -24.77 10.73
C ILE A 9 0.66 -26.04 11.57
N VAL A 10 1.66 -26.08 12.43
CA VAL A 10 1.72 -27.01 13.56
C VAL A 10 1.21 -26.27 14.78
N ARG A 11 0.11 -26.74 15.37
CA ARG A 11 -0.47 -26.17 16.60
C ARG A 11 -0.02 -26.99 17.81
N ILE A 12 0.62 -26.32 18.77
CA ILE A 12 1.05 -26.92 20.04
C ILE A 12 0.10 -26.47 21.16
N SER A 13 -0.49 -27.42 21.86
CA SER A 13 -1.43 -27.19 22.98
C SER A 13 -1.19 -28.21 24.11
N GLU A 14 -1.98 -28.13 25.20
CA GLU A 14 -1.93 -29.13 26.28
C GLU A 14 -2.26 -30.56 25.79
N GLU A 15 -3.03 -30.68 24.71
CA GLU A 15 -3.42 -31.95 24.08
C GLU A 15 -2.30 -32.53 23.19
N GLY A 16 -1.21 -31.79 23.01
CA GLY A 16 -0.07 -32.17 22.17
C GLY A 16 0.06 -31.32 20.89
N GLU A 17 0.75 -31.89 19.91
CA GLU A 17 1.03 -31.29 18.61
C GLU A 17 0.02 -31.78 17.56
N ASN A 18 -0.54 -30.88 16.76
CA ASN A 18 -1.45 -31.22 15.68
C ASN A 18 -1.25 -30.33 14.44
N ASP A 19 -1.13 -30.95 13.27
CA ASP A 19 -1.16 -30.27 11.97
C ASP A 19 -2.58 -29.74 11.68
N THR A 20 -2.70 -28.45 11.37
CA THR A 20 -3.99 -27.82 11.02
C THR A 20 -3.79 -26.70 10.00
N GLU A 21 -4.87 -26.26 9.38
CA GLU A 21 -4.88 -24.99 8.65
C GLU A 21 -5.31 -23.85 9.58
N ASP A 22 -4.70 -22.69 9.39
CA ASP A 22 -5.16 -21.43 9.98
C ASP A 22 -5.28 -20.34 8.91
N VAL A 23 -5.99 -19.27 9.24
CA VAL A 23 -6.19 -18.12 8.38
C VAL A 23 -5.16 -17.05 8.72
N VAL A 24 -4.38 -16.62 7.73
CA VAL A 24 -3.42 -15.53 7.86
C VAL A 24 -3.82 -14.36 6.96
N ALA A 25 -3.46 -13.14 7.38
CA ALA A 25 -3.67 -11.94 6.57
C ALA A 25 -2.74 -11.97 5.35
N ARG A 26 -3.27 -11.61 4.18
CA ARG A 26 -2.49 -11.54 2.95
C ARG A 26 -1.85 -10.16 2.81
N GLU A 27 -0.53 -10.13 2.61
CA GLU A 27 0.19 -8.92 2.24
C GLU A 27 0.20 -8.67 0.72
N PHE A 28 0.26 -7.39 0.37
CA PHE A 28 0.28 -6.89 -1.00
C PHE A 28 1.16 -5.64 -1.08
N SER A 29 2.07 -5.62 -2.05
CA SER A 29 2.94 -4.46 -2.31
C SER A 29 2.24 -3.47 -3.22
N LEU A 30 2.01 -2.25 -2.72
CA LEU A 30 1.46 -1.13 -3.46
C LEU A 30 2.50 -0.02 -3.61
N THR A 31 2.96 0.23 -4.83
CA THR A 31 3.85 1.34 -5.19
C THR A 31 3.03 2.57 -5.59
N ILE A 32 3.27 3.69 -4.91
CA ILE A 32 2.66 4.99 -5.23
C ILE A 32 3.61 5.77 -6.13
N ILE A 33 3.11 6.20 -7.29
CA ILE A 33 3.81 7.09 -8.22
C ILE A 33 3.08 8.42 -8.26
N LEU A 34 3.74 9.49 -7.82
CA LEU A 34 3.19 10.85 -7.82
C LEU A 34 3.89 11.67 -8.91
N ASN A 35 3.14 12.27 -9.83
CA ASN A 35 3.67 13.13 -10.91
C ASN A 35 4.86 12.49 -11.65
N ASN A 36 4.67 11.23 -12.07
CA ASN A 36 5.66 10.40 -12.77
C ASN A 36 6.92 10.03 -11.97
N GLN A 37 6.97 10.32 -10.68
CA GLN A 37 8.06 9.93 -9.79
C GLN A 37 7.59 8.85 -8.83
N GLU A 38 8.35 7.75 -8.74
CA GLU A 38 8.09 6.71 -7.74
C GLU A 38 8.37 7.25 -6.34
N LEU A 39 7.34 7.25 -5.50
CA LEU A 39 7.37 7.91 -4.21
C LEU A 39 7.63 6.94 -3.06
N VAL A 40 6.95 5.78 -3.01
CA VAL A 40 7.02 4.82 -1.90
C VAL A 40 6.43 3.49 -2.33
N THR A 41 6.82 2.38 -1.68
CA THR A 41 6.08 1.12 -1.73
C THR A 41 5.59 0.73 -0.34
N LEU A 42 4.30 0.43 -0.23
CA LEU A 42 3.61 0.03 1.00
C LEU A 42 3.29 -1.46 0.97
N LEU A 43 3.62 -2.22 2.01
CA LEU A 43 3.03 -3.54 2.24
C LEU A 43 1.70 -3.36 2.99
N CYS A 44 0.62 -3.84 2.40
CA CYS A 44 -0.74 -3.59 2.87
C CYS A 44 -1.67 -4.76 2.54
N SER A 45 -2.90 -4.74 3.07
CA SER A 45 -3.95 -5.63 2.59
C SER A 45 -4.40 -5.21 1.17
N PRO A 46 -4.77 -6.15 0.28
CA PRO A 46 -5.14 -5.86 -1.11
C PRO A 46 -6.59 -5.32 -1.24
N THR A 47 -6.92 -4.29 -0.45
CA THR A 47 -8.23 -3.63 -0.37
C THR A 47 -8.07 -2.13 -0.32
N ASP A 48 -9.03 -1.41 -0.90
CA ASP A 48 -9.11 0.06 -0.83
C ASP A 48 -7.81 0.80 -1.21
N LEU A 49 -7.04 0.24 -2.15
CA LEU A 49 -5.71 0.69 -2.54
C LEU A 49 -5.66 2.15 -3.00
N GLU A 50 -6.70 2.61 -3.70
CA GLU A 50 -6.85 4.01 -4.11
C GLU A 50 -7.00 4.94 -2.91
N TYR A 51 -7.84 4.57 -1.94
CA TYR A 51 -8.02 5.34 -0.71
C TYR A 51 -6.75 5.35 0.13
N LEU A 52 -6.06 4.21 0.23
CA LEU A 52 -4.77 4.12 0.92
C LEU A 52 -3.75 5.07 0.29
N ALA A 53 -3.65 5.10 -1.04
CA ALA A 53 -2.73 5.97 -1.75
C ALA A 53 -3.00 7.45 -1.48
N ILE A 54 -4.27 7.88 -1.58
CA ILE A 54 -4.65 9.27 -1.33
C ILE A 54 -4.48 9.64 0.14
N GLY A 55 -4.87 8.75 1.06
CA GLY A 55 -4.70 8.95 2.50
C GLY A 55 -3.23 9.10 2.90
N PHE A 56 -2.36 8.27 2.33
CA PHE A 56 -0.91 8.38 2.53
C PHE A 56 -0.39 9.75 2.06
N LEU A 57 -0.69 10.13 0.81
CA LEU A 57 -0.25 11.42 0.25
C LEU A 57 -0.75 12.62 1.06
N PHE A 58 -1.99 12.56 1.55
CA PHE A 58 -2.54 13.59 2.43
C PHE A 58 -1.82 13.65 3.78
N SER A 59 -1.54 12.48 4.38
CA SER A 59 -0.87 12.38 5.69
C SER A 59 0.57 12.89 5.64
N GLU A 60 1.27 12.67 4.53
CA GLU A 60 2.61 13.19 4.27
C GLU A 60 2.63 14.67 3.81
N GLY A 61 1.45 15.32 3.70
CA GLY A 61 1.34 16.72 3.28
C GLY A 61 1.58 16.97 1.78
N LEU A 62 1.62 15.91 0.98
CA LEU A 62 1.78 15.96 -0.48
C LEU A 62 0.47 16.29 -1.22
N LEU A 63 -0.67 16.13 -0.54
CA LEU A 63 -1.97 16.60 -0.96
C LEU A 63 -2.58 17.46 0.16
N LYS A 64 -3.14 18.62 -0.19
CA LYS A 64 -3.90 19.45 0.77
C LYS A 64 -5.41 19.21 0.69
N GLY A 65 -5.88 18.70 -0.42
CA GLY A 65 -7.30 18.50 -0.70
C GLY A 65 -7.52 17.62 -1.91
N LYS A 66 -8.74 17.10 -2.03
CA LYS A 66 -9.13 16.22 -3.15
C LYS A 66 -9.11 16.96 -4.50
N ASP A 67 -9.36 18.26 -4.47
CA ASP A 67 -9.33 19.17 -5.61
C ASP A 67 -7.95 19.28 -6.29
N GLU A 68 -6.86 18.94 -5.58
CA GLU A 68 -5.52 18.91 -6.18
C GLU A 68 -5.27 17.66 -7.05
N ILE A 69 -6.12 16.64 -6.98
CA ILE A 69 -5.97 15.38 -7.73
C ILE A 69 -6.56 15.54 -9.13
N LYS A 70 -5.71 15.53 -10.16
CA LYS A 70 -6.11 15.56 -11.57
C LYS A 70 -6.47 14.19 -12.10
N LYS A 71 -5.74 13.17 -11.67
CA LYS A 71 -5.89 11.81 -12.17
C LYS A 71 -5.41 10.80 -11.16
N LEU A 72 -6.12 9.69 -11.09
CA LEU A 72 -5.79 8.51 -10.30
C LEU A 72 -5.94 7.28 -11.20
N VAL A 73 -4.91 6.45 -11.26
CA VAL A 73 -4.94 5.19 -12.04
C VAL A 73 -4.33 4.07 -11.22
N LEU A 74 -5.14 3.06 -10.89
CA LEU A 74 -4.69 1.85 -10.22
C LEU A 74 -4.45 0.72 -11.23
N ASP A 75 -3.22 0.22 -11.28
CA ASP A 75 -2.85 -1.05 -11.90
C ASP A 75 -2.69 -2.11 -10.80
N THR A 76 -3.79 -2.81 -10.51
CA THR A 76 -3.83 -3.86 -9.50
C THR A 76 -2.93 -5.06 -9.81
N LYS A 77 -2.66 -5.34 -11.09
CA LYS A 77 -1.79 -6.47 -11.47
C LYS A 77 -0.34 -6.17 -11.17
N ARG A 78 0.08 -4.92 -11.37
CA ARG A 78 1.45 -4.47 -11.08
C ARG A 78 1.64 -3.97 -9.64
N GLY A 79 0.56 -3.80 -8.89
CA GLY A 79 0.61 -3.19 -7.57
C GLY A 79 1.06 -1.73 -7.64
N VAL A 80 0.58 -0.98 -8.64
CA VAL A 80 0.99 0.41 -8.86
C VAL A 80 -0.23 1.30 -8.87
N VAL A 81 -0.17 2.40 -8.13
CA VAL A 81 -1.13 3.50 -8.21
C VAL A 81 -0.42 4.76 -8.67
N ARG A 82 -0.92 5.38 -9.73
CA ARG A 82 -0.39 6.62 -10.29
C ARG A 82 -1.33 7.76 -9.94
N VAL A 83 -0.78 8.81 -9.34
CA VAL A 83 -1.49 10.03 -8.95
C VAL A 83 -0.86 11.20 -9.69
N GLU A 84 -1.67 11.99 -10.39
CA GLU A 84 -1.25 13.24 -11.03
C GLU A 84 -1.94 14.40 -10.31
N THR A 85 -1.19 15.45 -9.97
CA THR A 85 -1.68 16.63 -9.25
C THR A 85 -1.36 17.94 -9.97
N GLU A 86 -1.92 19.06 -9.50
CA GLU A 86 -1.47 20.40 -9.90
C GLU A 86 0.01 20.57 -9.52
N GLU A 87 0.90 20.65 -10.51
CA GLU A 87 2.34 20.79 -10.30
C GLU A 87 2.67 22.13 -9.61
N LYS A 88 2.82 22.11 -8.28
CA LYS A 88 3.41 23.20 -7.51
C LYS A 88 4.90 22.87 -7.32
N GLY A 89 5.76 23.64 -7.99
CA GLY A 89 7.19 23.38 -8.11
C GLY A 89 7.93 23.11 -6.79
N GLU A 90 9.08 22.42 -6.95
CA GLU A 90 10.13 22.13 -5.96
C GLU A 90 9.88 21.09 -4.85
N LEU A 91 8.62 20.68 -4.57
CA LEU A 91 8.32 19.75 -3.48
C LEU A 91 8.88 18.33 -3.63
N ALA A 92 9.30 17.92 -4.83
CA ALA A 92 9.63 16.52 -5.12
C ALA A 92 11.14 16.17 -5.07
N ARG A 93 12.04 17.14 -4.91
CA ARG A 93 13.49 16.84 -4.87
C ARG A 93 13.95 16.34 -3.49
N ASP A 94 13.36 16.84 -2.41
CA ASP A 94 13.72 16.43 -1.04
C ASP A 94 12.81 15.33 -0.46
N VAL A 95 11.66 15.03 -1.12
CA VAL A 95 10.70 13.99 -0.71
C VAL A 95 10.87 12.72 -1.55
N LEU A 96 12.11 12.40 -1.96
CA LEU A 96 12.38 11.17 -2.70
C LEU A 96 12.53 9.99 -1.71
N PHE A 97 11.40 9.51 -1.19
CA PHE A 97 11.35 8.39 -0.26
C PHE A 97 11.42 7.04 -0.99
N LYS A 98 12.58 6.60 -1.46
CA LYS A 98 12.77 5.17 -1.84
C LYS A 98 12.76 4.24 -0.61
N ARG A 99 11.69 4.29 0.18
CA ARG A 99 11.45 3.50 1.38
C ARG A 99 10.37 2.47 1.09
N LEU A 100 10.60 1.25 1.58
CA LEU A 100 9.58 0.25 1.77
C LEU A 100 8.98 0.47 3.16
N ILE A 101 7.67 0.64 3.25
CA ILE A 101 6.96 0.76 4.53
C ILE A 101 6.12 -0.50 4.72
N THR A 102 6.34 -1.20 5.83
CA THR A 102 5.57 -2.38 6.20
C THR A 102 4.43 -2.01 7.14
N SER A 103 3.53 -2.94 7.44
CA SER A 103 2.32 -2.67 8.23
C SER A 103 2.55 -2.32 9.70
N GLY A 104 3.81 -2.28 10.17
CA GLY A 104 4.21 -1.79 11.50
C GLY A 104 3.62 -2.57 12.67
#